data_AF-S5ND43-F1
#
_entry.id   AF-S5ND43-F1
#
_cell.length_a   1.000
_cell.length_b   1.000
_cell.length_c   1.000
_cell.angle_alpha   90.00
_cell.angle_beta   90.00
_cell.angle_gamma   90.00
#
_symmetry.space_group_name_H-M   'P 1'
#
loop_
_entity.id
_entity.type
_entity.pdbx_description
1 polymer ?
#
loop_
_entity_poly.entity_id
_entity_poly.type
_entity_poly.pdbx_seq_one_letter_code
_entity_poly.pdbx_strand_id
1 'polypeptide(L)'
;MELILRSKWTKLQKGQDINTLKPADVLLTIKPGQFNCILYEECSISVKFDDGKILRYKARTSSDGSSDVIFIRNGASFIKNVGAHKKLIIESGFYQGGNRQFYFDIEGYKEKLNQNM
;
A
#
# COMPACT_ATOMS: atom_id res chain seq x y z
N MET A 1 4.93 -10.07 -1.11
CA MET A 1 4.24 -8.81 -1.43
C MET A 1 5.05 -7.68 -0.84
N GLU A 2 5.18 -6.57 -1.54
CA GLU A 2 5.75 -5.33 -0.98
C GLU A 2 4.63 -4.30 -0.83
N LEU A 3 4.67 -3.55 0.26
CA LEU A 3 3.82 -2.40 0.52
C LEU A 3 4.62 -1.13 0.27
N ILE A 4 4.21 -0.33 -0.71
CA ILE A 4 4.90 0.90 -1.10
C ILE A 4 4.01 2.10 -0.80
N LEU A 5 4.51 3.00 0.04
CA LEU A 5 3.90 4.30 0.32
C LEU A 5 4.70 5.37 -0.42
N ARG A 6 4.11 5.97 -1.46
CA ARG A 6 4.80 6.86 -2.40
C ARG A 6 4.30 8.30 -2.25
N SER A 7 5.21 9.27 -2.22
CA SER A 7 4.84 10.70 -2.28
C SER A 7 4.33 11.09 -3.67
N LYS A 8 3.68 12.25 -3.78
CA LYS A 8 3.42 12.82 -5.12
C LYS A 8 4.73 13.20 -5.79
N TRP A 9 4.70 13.22 -7.12
CA TRP A 9 5.74 13.88 -7.88
C TRP A 9 5.75 15.37 -7.50
N THR A 10 6.90 15.87 -7.05
CA THR A 10 7.07 17.24 -6.60
C THR A 10 8.48 17.73 -6.89
N LYS A 11 8.63 19.04 -7.12
CA LYS A 11 9.93 19.69 -7.15
C LYS A 11 10.40 19.89 -5.71
N LEU A 12 11.62 19.45 -5.39
CA LEU A 12 12.23 19.71 -4.09
C LEU A 12 12.60 21.18 -3.96
N GLN A 13 12.32 21.77 -2.79
CA GLN A 13 12.84 23.07 -2.45
C GLN A 13 14.34 22.98 -2.10
N LYS A 14 15.08 24.07 -2.27
CA LYS A 14 16.52 24.10 -1.97
C LYS A 14 16.74 23.75 -0.50
N GLY A 15 17.50 22.67 -0.24
CA GLY A 15 17.79 22.19 1.11
C GLY A 15 16.69 21.35 1.76
N GLN A 16 15.60 21.04 1.05
CA GLN A 16 14.56 20.14 1.55
C GLN A 16 15.03 18.68 1.48
N ASP A 17 14.97 17.97 2.61
CA ASP A 17 15.22 16.53 2.66
C ASP A 17 14.04 15.75 2.04
N ILE A 18 14.37 14.81 1.16
CA ILE A 18 13.43 13.88 0.52
C ILE A 18 12.65 13.03 1.53
N ASN A 19 13.20 12.74 2.70
CA ASN A 19 12.54 11.92 3.72
C ASN A 19 11.37 12.65 4.41
N THR A 20 11.33 13.99 4.30
CA THR A 20 10.22 14.81 4.84
C THR A 20 8.96 14.76 3.95
N LEU A 21 9.05 14.15 2.77
CA LEU A 21 7.92 14.08 1.83
C LEU A 21 6.82 13.18 2.38
N LYS A 22 5.59 13.69 2.36
CA LYS A 22 4.41 12.94 2.82
C LYS A 22 3.98 11.92 1.75
N PRO A 23 3.69 10.67 2.14
CA PRO A 23 3.05 9.71 1.26
C PRO A 23 1.69 10.21 0.78
N ALA A 24 1.34 9.88 -0.45
CA ALA A 24 0.07 10.24 -1.09
C ALA A 24 -0.58 9.08 -1.84
N ASP A 25 0.22 8.14 -2.33
CA ASP A 25 -0.22 6.92 -3.01
C ASP A 25 0.19 5.68 -2.23
N VAL A 26 -0.60 4.62 -2.38
CA VAL A 26 -0.31 3.28 -1.83
C VAL A 26 -0.33 2.28 -2.97
N LEU A 27 0.75 1.52 -3.12
CA LEU A 27 0.88 0.45 -4.08
C LEU A 27 1.16 -0.85 -3.36
N LEU A 28 0.64 -1.95 -3.90
CA LEU A 28 1.02 -3.30 -3.53
C LEU A 28 1.64 -3.97 -4.74
N THR A 29 2.83 -4.53 -4.58
CA THR A 29 3.52 -5.30 -5.62
C THR A 29 3.65 -6.76 -5.20
N ILE A 30 3.73 -7.66 -6.18
CA ILE A 30 3.97 -9.07 -5.93
C ILE A 30 4.98 -9.63 -6.92
N LYS A 31 6.00 -10.34 -6.43
CA LYS A 31 6.94 -11.07 -7.30
C LYS A 31 7.42 -12.34 -6.59
N PRO A 32 7.30 -13.53 -7.23
CA PRO A 32 6.51 -13.81 -8.43
C PRO A 32 5.00 -13.72 -8.15
N GLY A 33 4.18 -13.48 -9.19
CA GLY A 33 2.72 -13.58 -9.11
C GLY A 33 1.97 -12.52 -9.92
N GLN A 34 0.65 -12.68 -9.98
CA GLN A 34 -0.27 -11.74 -10.63
C GLN A 34 -1.50 -11.55 -9.73
N PHE A 35 -1.89 -10.29 -9.50
CA PHE A 35 -3.13 -9.97 -8.82
C PHE A 35 -4.33 -10.40 -9.66
N ASN A 36 -5.32 -11.03 -9.03
CA ASN A 36 -6.60 -11.33 -9.67
C ASN A 36 -7.51 -10.09 -9.62
N CYS A 37 -7.11 -9.06 -10.36
CA CYS A 37 -7.70 -7.73 -10.34
C CYS A 37 -8.04 -7.36 -11.79
N ILE A 38 -9.31 -7.44 -12.17
CA ILE A 38 -9.76 -7.18 -13.55
C ILE A 38 -10.13 -5.69 -13.67
N LEU A 39 -9.70 -5.05 -14.76
CA LEU A 39 -9.83 -3.60 -14.98
C LEU A 39 -11.28 -3.07 -14.83
N TYR A 40 -12.27 -3.89 -15.20
CA TYR A 40 -13.69 -3.55 -15.22
C TYR A 40 -14.46 -4.02 -13.98
N GLU A 41 -13.84 -4.79 -13.08
CA GLU A 41 -14.46 -5.25 -11.84
C GLU A 41 -13.98 -4.42 -10.63
N GLU A 42 -14.79 -4.41 -9.56
CA GLU A 42 -14.39 -3.79 -8.29
C GLU A 42 -13.33 -4.63 -7.57
N CYS A 43 -12.08 -4.45 -8.01
CA CYS A 43 -10.92 -5.00 -7.32
C CYS A 43 -10.83 -4.45 -5.91
N SER A 44 -10.75 -5.33 -4.92
CA SER A 44 -10.69 -4.95 -3.51
C SER A 44 -9.82 -5.90 -2.71
N ILE A 45 -9.22 -5.35 -1.66
CA ILE A 45 -8.40 -6.09 -0.70
C ILE A 45 -9.05 -6.03 0.68
N SER A 46 -8.81 -7.06 1.48
CA SER A 46 -9.18 -7.08 2.89
C SER A 46 -7.96 -6.73 3.73
N VAL A 47 -8.12 -5.82 4.68
CA VAL A 47 -7.03 -5.26 5.47
C VAL A 47 -7.40 -5.29 6.94
N LYS A 48 -6.50 -5.78 7.79
CA LYS A 48 -6.65 -5.72 9.25
C LYS A 48 -5.45 -4.99 9.83
N PHE A 49 -5.71 -3.95 10.60
CA PHE A 49 -4.70 -3.25 11.39
C PHE A 49 -4.76 -3.74 12.84
N ASP A 50 -3.62 -4.11 13.41
CA ASP A 50 -3.52 -4.72 14.73
C ASP A 50 -4.60 -5.81 14.95
N ASP A 51 -5.34 -5.72 16.06
CA ASP A 51 -6.48 -6.59 16.38
C ASP A 51 -7.84 -5.98 16.02
N GLY A 52 -7.83 -4.95 15.17
CA GLY A 52 -9.01 -4.23 14.72
C GLY A 52 -9.92 -5.01 13.77
N LYS A 53 -10.97 -4.33 13.29
CA LYS A 53 -11.90 -4.89 12.30
C LYS A 53 -11.24 -5.04 10.93
N ILE A 54 -11.71 -6.00 10.15
CA ILE A 54 -11.33 -6.12 8.74
C ILE A 54 -11.99 -4.98 7.96
N LEU A 55 -11.18 -4.21 7.25
CA LEU A 55 -11.56 -3.12 6.38
C LEU A 55 -11.39 -3.55 4.92
N ARG A 56 -12.30 -3.12 4.04
CA ARG A 56 -12.21 -3.39 2.60
C ARG A 56 -11.77 -2.13 1.88
N TYR A 57 -10.66 -2.23 1.15
CA TYR A 57 -10.14 -1.13 0.34
C TYR A 57 -10.31 -1.45 -1.14
N LYS A 58 -10.82 -0.49 -1.92
CA LYS A 58 -10.87 -0.60 -3.38
C LYS A 58 -9.47 -0.38 -3.95
N ALA A 59 -9.15 -1.10 -5.01
CA ALA A 59 -7.91 -0.96 -5.75
C ALA A 59 -8.17 -0.70 -7.25
N ARG A 60 -7.11 -0.38 -7.98
CA ARG A 60 -7.08 -0.30 -9.44
C ARG A 60 -5.80 -0.96 -9.95
N THR A 61 -5.85 -1.53 -11.15
CA THR A 61 -4.68 -2.07 -11.84
C THR A 61 -3.79 -0.94 -12.34
N SER A 62 -2.59 -1.29 -12.81
CA SER A 62 -1.71 -0.35 -13.50
C SER A 62 -2.29 0.10 -14.84
N SER A 63 -1.97 1.33 -15.25
CA SER A 63 -2.32 1.87 -16.57
C SER A 63 -1.44 1.34 -17.69
N ASP A 64 -0.27 0.77 -17.38
CA ASP A 64 0.65 0.17 -18.35
C ASP A 64 0.37 -1.32 -18.60
N GLY A 65 -0.69 -1.87 -18.01
CA GLY A 65 -1.07 -3.28 -18.16
C GLY A 65 -0.35 -4.25 -17.22
N SER A 66 0.57 -3.75 -16.38
CA SER A 66 1.24 -4.58 -15.37
C SER A 66 0.23 -5.19 -14.39
N SER A 67 0.36 -6.49 -14.17
CA SER A 67 -0.58 -7.29 -13.39
C SER A 67 -0.02 -7.74 -12.02
N ASP A 68 1.24 -7.42 -11.77
CA ASP A 68 1.99 -7.65 -10.54
C ASP A 68 1.95 -6.44 -9.59
N VAL A 69 1.19 -5.39 -9.93
CA VAL A 69 1.00 -4.18 -9.12
C VAL A 69 -0.45 -3.70 -9.12
N ILE A 70 -0.93 -3.30 -7.95
CA ILE A 70 -2.23 -2.64 -7.76
C ILE A 70 -2.08 -1.38 -6.90
N PHE A 71 -2.98 -0.43 -7.10
CA PHE A 71 -2.98 0.87 -6.40
C PHE A 71 -4.24 0.99 -5.55
N ILE A 72 -4.10 1.32 -4.28
CA ILE A 72 -5.26 1.54 -3.41
C ILE A 72 -5.95 2.86 -3.80
N ARG A 73 -7.25 2.80 -4.09
CA ARG A 73 -8.05 3.99 -4.38
C ARG A 73 -8.25 4.80 -3.10
N ASN A 74 -8.11 6.12 -3.20
CA ASN A 74 -8.26 7.05 -2.07
C ASN A 74 -7.42 6.63 -0.84
N GLY A 75 -6.14 6.29 -1.06
CA GLY A 75 -5.24 5.72 -0.06
C GLY A 75 -4.95 6.59 1.17
N ALA A 76 -5.48 7.81 1.28
CA ALA A 76 -5.28 8.69 2.44
C ALA A 76 -5.70 8.04 3.77
N SER A 77 -6.82 7.32 3.80
CA SER A 77 -7.25 6.60 5.02
C SER A 77 -6.35 5.41 5.32
N PHE A 78 -5.86 4.72 4.30
CA PHE A 78 -4.89 3.63 4.45
C PHE A 78 -3.57 4.16 5.05
N ILE A 79 -3.01 5.23 4.49
CA ILE A 79 -1.76 5.87 4.98
C ILE A 79 -1.93 6.33 6.43
N LYS A 80 -3.07 6.96 6.76
CA LYS A 80 -3.38 7.38 8.13
C LYS A 80 -3.35 6.19 9.09
N ASN A 81 -3.97 5.07 8.72
CA ASN A 81 -4.00 3.86 9.53
C ASN A 81 -2.61 3.21 9.66
N VAL A 82 -1.83 3.11 8.59
CA VAL A 82 -0.45 2.59 8.67
C VAL A 82 0.36 3.37 9.70
N GLY A 83 0.26 4.70 9.70
CA GLY A 83 0.97 5.53 10.67
C GLY A 83 0.36 5.59 12.08
N ALA A 84 -0.66 4.80 12.39
CA ALA A 84 -1.34 4.79 13.69
C ALA A 84 -1.35 3.40 14.36
N HIS A 85 -0.86 2.37 13.67
CA HIS A 85 -0.93 0.98 14.10
C HIS A 85 0.46 0.32 13.96
N LYS A 86 0.62 -0.88 14.51
CA LYS A 86 1.91 -1.58 14.58
C LYS A 86 1.98 -2.80 13.67
N LYS A 87 0.85 -3.44 13.43
CA LYS A 87 0.73 -4.66 12.63
C LYS A 87 -0.29 -4.44 11.53
N LEU A 88 -0.02 -5.06 10.40
CA LEU A 88 -0.89 -4.99 9.23
C LEU A 88 -0.97 -6.36 8.56
N ILE A 89 -2.19 -6.81 8.32
CA ILE A 89 -2.49 -7.99 7.50
C ILE A 89 -3.20 -7.51 6.24
N ILE A 90 -2.71 -7.93 5.09
CA ILE A 90 -3.34 -7.69 3.79
C ILE A 90 -3.70 -9.03 3.15
N GLU A 91 -4.96 -9.20 2.79
CA GLU A 91 -5.43 -10.30 1.96
C GLU A 91 -5.82 -9.79 0.57
N SER A 92 -5.33 -10.49 -0.45
CA SER A 92 -5.70 -10.25 -1.85
C SER A 92 -5.82 -11.57 -2.61
N GLY A 93 -6.62 -11.55 -3.68
CA GLY A 93 -6.71 -12.65 -4.63
C GLY A 93 -5.58 -12.61 -5.66
N PHE A 94 -5.05 -13.78 -6.01
CA PHE A 94 -4.01 -13.97 -7.03
C PHE A 94 -4.47 -14.98 -8.08
N TYR A 95 -4.12 -14.71 -9.34
CA TYR A 95 -4.46 -15.61 -10.44
C TYR A 95 -3.83 -16.99 -10.20
N GLN A 96 -4.64 -18.06 -10.24
CA GLN A 96 -4.29 -19.45 -9.87
C GLN A 96 -3.74 -19.66 -8.45
N GLY A 97 -3.47 -18.60 -7.69
CA GLY A 97 -2.96 -18.65 -6.32
C GLY A 97 -4.04 -18.58 -5.24
N GLY A 98 -5.26 -18.19 -5.60
CA GLY A 98 -6.36 -17.94 -4.67
C GLY A 98 -6.11 -16.73 -3.78
N ASN A 99 -6.83 -16.64 -2.66
CA ASN A 99 -6.61 -15.59 -1.66
C ASN A 99 -5.37 -15.92 -0.82
N ARG A 100 -4.48 -14.93 -0.64
CA ARG A 100 -3.29 -15.05 0.22
C ARG A 100 -3.19 -13.86 1.15
N GLN A 101 -2.73 -14.15 2.37
CA GLN A 101 -2.50 -13.15 3.41
C GLN A 101 -1.01 -12.85 3.54
N PHE A 102 -0.70 -11.57 3.73
CA PHE A 102 0.64 -11.08 3.97
C PHE A 102 0.64 -10.25 5.26
N TYR A 103 1.69 -10.44 6.06
CA TYR A 103 1.85 -9.85 7.38
C TYR A 103 2.99 -8.84 7.32
N PHE A 104 2.75 -7.66 7.87
CA PHE A 104 3.71 -6.57 7.91
C PHE A 104 3.83 -6.06 9.35
N ASP A 105 5.07 -5.89 9.79
CA ASP A 105 5.41 -5.05 10.93
C ASP A 105 5.58 -3.61 10.42
N ILE A 106 4.72 -2.72 10.90
CA ILE A 106 4.66 -1.30 10.51
C ILE A 106 4.94 -0.39 11.72
N GLU A 107 5.36 -0.95 12.85
CA GLU A 107 5.68 -0.17 14.05
C GLU A 107 6.79 0.86 13.75
N GLY A 108 6.55 2.08 14.24
CA GLY A 108 7.48 3.19 14.09
C GLY A 108 7.73 3.66 12.65
N TYR A 109 6.90 3.27 11.67
CA TYR A 109 7.05 3.71 10.28
C TYR A 109 7.15 5.25 10.15
N LYS A 110 6.31 5.99 10.88
CA LYS A 110 6.36 7.47 10.88
C LYS A 110 7.65 8.02 11.47
N GLU A 111 8.19 7.38 12.49
CA GLU A 111 9.45 7.81 13.11
C GLU A 111 10.61 7.62 12.14
N LYS A 112 10.64 6.52 11.39
CA LYS A 112 11.67 6.22 10.38
C LYS A 112 11.72 7.24 9.23
N LEU A 113 10.60 7.86 8.86
CA LEU A 113 10.61 8.96 7.88
C LEU A 113 11.32 10.22 8.38
N ASN A 114 11.39 10.41 9.71
CA ASN A 114 11.95 11.61 10.34
C ASN A 114 13.33 11.37 10.96
N GLN A 115 13.91 10.16 10.82
CA GLN A 115 15.15 9.74 11.50
C GLN A 115 16.45 10.00 10.71
N ASN A 116 16.40 10.73 9.59
CA ASN A 116 17.59 11.15 8.84
C ASN A 116 17.99 12.61 9.13
N MET A 117 17.64 13.13 10.33
CA MET A 117 18.13 14.42 10.85
C MET A 117 19.50 14.27 11.51
#